data_AF-F9S624-F1
#
_entry.id   AF-F9S624-F1
#
_cell.length_a   1.000
_cell.length_b   1.000
_cell.length_c   1.000
_cell.angle_alpha   90.00
_cell.angle_beta   90.00
_cell.angle_gamma   90.00
#
_symmetry.space_group_name_H-M   'P 1'
#
loop_
_entity.id
_entity.type
_entity.pdbx_description
1 polymer ?
#
loop_
_entity_poly.entity_id
_entity_poly.type
_entity_poly.pdbx_seq_one_letter_code
_entity_poly.pdbx_strand_id
1 'polypeptide(L)' 'MTNQKNRIKHTPEFKAETLKLAEKVGVAEAARQLSLYESQIYTWRKSSNKNTETSQREQEIAAQVAKLKRQL' A
#
# COMPACT_ATOMS: atom_id res chain seq x y z
N MET A 1 -12.36 0.55 -31.74
CA MET A 1 -11.83 1.79 -31.11
C MET A 1 -11.53 1.49 -29.65
N THR A 2 -10.27 1.22 -29.29
CA THR A 2 -9.89 0.94 -27.90
C THR A 2 -9.61 2.26 -27.20
N ASN A 3 -10.58 2.73 -26.41
CA ASN A 3 -10.45 3.91 -25.56
C ASN A 3 -9.40 3.60 -24.47
N GLN A 4 -8.13 3.91 -24.77
CA GLN A 4 -7.01 3.86 -23.82
C GLN A 4 -7.24 4.94 -22.76
N LYS A 5 -8.10 4.63 -21.78
CA LYS A 5 -8.29 5.44 -20.59
C LYS A 5 -6.93 5.60 -19.92
N ASN A 6 -6.37 6.80 -20.00
CA ASN A 6 -5.11 7.18 -19.40
C ASN A 6 -5.23 6.98 -17.88
N ARG A 7 -4.79 5.81 -17.39
CA ARG A 7 -4.90 5.45 -15.97
C ARG A 7 -3.90 6.30 -15.21
N ILE A 8 -4.40 7.28 -14.46
CA ILE A 8 -3.59 8.07 -13.54
C ILE A 8 -2.94 7.10 -12.55
N LYS A 9 -1.62 6.91 -12.68
CA LYS A 9 -0.84 6.11 -11.75
C LYS A 9 -0.42 7.03 -10.61
N HIS A 10 -1.08 6.89 -9.46
CA HIS A 10 -0.63 7.54 -8.23
C HIS A 10 0.70 6.93 -7.77
N THR A 11 1.67 7.79 -7.46
CA THR A 11 2.98 7.39 -6.93
C THR A 11 2.82 6.70 -5.57
N PRO A 12 3.73 5.78 -5.21
CA PRO A 12 3.66 5.10 -3.92
C PRO A 12 3.74 6.07 -2.72
N GLU A 13 4.50 7.16 -2.85
CA GLU A 13 4.63 8.20 -1.83
C GLU A 13 3.28 8.90 -1.58
N PHE A 14 2.57 9.25 -2.66
CA PHE A 14 1.26 9.89 -2.57
C PHE A 14 0.22 8.98 -1.90
N LYS A 15 0.27 7.67 -2.19
CA LYS A 15 -0.61 6.69 -1.53
C LYS A 15 -0.29 6.59 -0.04
N ALA A 16 0.97 6.59 0.35
CA ALA A 16 1.38 6.53 1.75
C ALA A 16 0.95 7.79 2.51
N GLU A 17 1.09 8.97 1.91
CA GLU A 17 0.64 10.24 2.50
C GLU A 17 -0.89 10.29 2.63
N THR A 18 -1.61 9.82 1.60
CA THR A 18 -3.08 9.69 1.65
C THR A 18 -3.52 8.78 2.78
N LEU A 19 -2.85 7.64 2.98
CA LEU A 19 -3.18 6.71 4.06
C LEU A 19 -2.90 7.30 5.44
N LYS A 20 -1.77 8.00 5.62
CA LYS A 20 -1.47 8.75 6.86
C LYS A 20 -2.50 9.84 7.16
N LEU A 21 -2.94 10.55 6.13
CA LEU A 21 -3.98 11.56 6.27
C LEU A 21 -5.32 10.92 6.65
N ALA A 22 -5.70 9.84 5.98
CA ALA A 22 -6.92 9.09 6.28
C ALA A 22 -6.93 8.49 7.69
N GLU A 23 -5.78 8.10 8.25
CA GLU A 23 -5.66 7.68 9.65
C GLU A 23 -5.91 8.83 10.64
N LYS A 24 -5.55 10.07 10.27
CA LYS A 24 -5.68 11.26 11.12
C LYS A 24 -7.06 11.90 11.07
N VAL A 25 -7.63 12.08 9.88
CA VAL A 25 -8.90 12.81 9.67
C VAL A 25 -10.07 11.92 9.26
N GLY A 26 -9.80 10.64 9.00
CA GLY A 26 -10.78 9.70 8.45
C GLY A 26 -10.78 9.65 6.92
N VAL A 27 -11.28 8.54 6.37
CA VAL A 27 -11.26 8.25 4.92
C VAL A 27 -12.10 9.23 4.12
N ALA A 28 -13.29 9.58 4.60
CA ALA A 28 -14.21 10.48 3.89
C ALA A 28 -13.63 11.91 3.78
N GLU A 29 -13.02 12.40 4.85
CA GLU A 29 -12.44 13.75 4.87
C GLU A 29 -11.16 13.81 4.04
N ALA A 30 -10.29 12.80 4.14
CA ALA A 30 -9.11 12.69 3.29
C ALA A 30 -9.48 12.58 1.80
N ALA A 31 -10.54 11.84 1.46
CA ALA A 31 -11.06 11.74 0.11
C ALA A 31 -11.55 13.10 -0.42
N ARG A 32 -12.28 13.88 0.40
CA ARG A 32 -12.69 15.25 0.04
C ARG A 32 -11.51 16.18 -0.18
N GLN A 33 -10.53 16.17 0.73
CA GLN A 33 -9.36 17.05 0.66
C GLN A 33 -8.49 16.76 -0.57
N LEU A 34 -8.32 15.48 -0.92
CA LEU A 34 -7.49 15.05 -2.04
C LEU A 34 -8.28 14.88 -3.34
N SER A 35 -9.59 15.17 -3.34
CA SER A 35 -10.50 14.93 -4.48
C SER A 35 -10.40 13.50 -5.03
N LEU A 36 -10.27 12.53 -4.13
CA LEU A 36 -10.19 11.10 -4.44
C LEU A 36 -11.51 10.42 -4.14
N TYR A 37 -11.74 9.25 -4.75
CA TYR A 37 -12.83 8.38 -4.32
C TYR A 37 -12.42 7.61 -3.07
N GLU A 38 -13.31 7.51 -2.09
CA GLU A 38 -13.08 6.73 -0.86
C GLU A 38 -12.68 5.27 -1.17
N SER A 39 -13.25 4.68 -2.23
CA SER A 39 -12.92 3.32 -2.71
C SER A 39 -11.45 3.16 -3.12
N GLN A 40 -10.79 4.22 -3.58
CA GLN A 40 -9.35 4.20 -3.89
C GLN A 40 -8.53 4.10 -2.60
N ILE A 41 -8.94 4.81 -1.55
CA ILE A 41 -8.26 4.77 -0.25
C ILE A 41 -8.43 3.39 0.40
N TYR A 42 -9.63 2.80 0.36
CA TYR A 42 -9.87 1.44 0.83
C TYR A 42 -9.06 0.39 0.08
N THR A 43 -8.94 0.51 -1.25
CA THR A 43 -8.12 -0.41 -2.05
C THR A 43 -6.63 -0.25 -1.74
N TRP A 44 -6.13 0.96 -1.51
CA TRP A 44 -4.74 1.19 -1.11
C TRP A 44 -4.45 0.67 0.29
N ARG A 45 -5.37 0.83 1.24
CA ARG A 45 -5.23 0.24 2.58
C ARG A 45 -5.12 -1.29 2.52
N LYS A 46 -5.97 -1.91 1.69
CA LYS A 46 -5.93 -3.36 1.46
C LYS A 46 -4.61 -3.80 0.81
N SER A 47 -4.11 -3.06 -0.18
CA SER A 47 -2.83 -3.35 -0.82
C SER A 47 -1.63 -3.12 0.10
N SER A 48 -1.69 -2.10 0.97
CA SER A 48 -0.66 -1.83 1.99
C SER A 48 -0.57 -2.99 2.98
N ASN A 49 -1.70 -3.44 3.53
CA ASN A 49 -1.73 -4.57 4.46
C ASN A 49 -1.22 -5.87 3.84
N LYS A 50 -1.57 -6.15 2.58
CA LYS A 50 -1.05 -7.32 1.85
C LYS A 50 0.47 -7.24 1.67
N ASN A 51 1.00 -6.07 1.30
CA ASN A 51 2.44 -5.87 1.18
C ASN A 51 3.16 -6.00 2.53
N THR A 52 2.54 -5.55 3.62
CA THR A 52 3.10 -5.72 4.97
C THR A 52 3.13 -7.20 5.37
N GLU A 53 2.05 -7.95 5.16
CA GLU A 53 2.00 -9.39 5.44
C GLU A 53 3.00 -10.19 4.60
N THR A 54 3.12 -9.89 3.30
CA THR A 54 4.11 -10.56 2.44
C THR A 54 5.53 -10.17 2.80
N SER A 55 5.79 -8.89 3.09
CA SER A 55 7.14 -8.42 3.47
C SER A 55 7.58 -8.99 4.81
N GLN A 56 6.67 -9.09 5.80
CA GLN A 56 6.98 -9.75 7.08
C GLN A 56 7.32 -11.23 6.88
N ARG A 57 6.54 -11.94 6.06
CA ARG A 57 6.80 -13.36 5.78
C ARG A 57 8.11 -13.56 5.01
N GLU A 58 8.42 -12.68 4.06
CA GLU A 58 9.70 -12.69 3.34
C GLU A 58 10.88 -12.38 4.27
N GLN A 59 10.74 -11.44 5.21
CA GLN A 59 11.75 -11.15 6.23
C GLN A 59 11.97 -12.34 7.17
N GLU A 60 10.90 -13.03 7.57
CA GLU A 60 10.97 -14.19 8.45
C GLU A 60 11.62 -15.39 7.73
N ILE A 61 11.31 -15.60 6.46
CA ILE A 61 11.99 -16.60 5.61
C ILE A 61 13.47 -16.22 5.43
N ALA A 62 13.78 -14.95 5.17
CA ALA A 62 15.16 -14.49 5.02
C ALA A 62 15.97 -14.67 6.32
N ALA A 63 15.37 -14.40 7.48
CA ALA A 63 15.97 -14.62 8.78
C ALA A 63 16.24 -16.12 9.05
N GLN A 64 15.31 -16.99 8.67
CA GLN A 64 15.49 -18.44 8.76
C GLN A 64 16.59 -18.96 7.83
N VAL A 65 16.66 -18.48 6.59
CA VAL A 65 17.72 -18.83 5.63
C VAL A 65 19.10 -18.36 6.13
N ALA A 66 19.19 -17.16 6.70
CA ALA A 66 20.45 -16.65 7.27
C ALA A 66 20.93 -17.50 8.46
N LYS A 67 20.01 -17.93 9.32
CA LYS A 67 20.32 -18.83 10.45
C LYS A 67 20.81 -20.20 9.96
N LEU A 68 20.14 -20.77 8.96
CA LEU A 68 20.50 -22.08 8.39
C LEU A 68 21.88 -22.04 7.70
N LYS A 69 22.17 -20.98 6.93
CA LYS A 69 23.49 -20.79 6.29
C LYS A 69 24.65 -20.62 7.28
N ARG A 70 24.38 -20.20 8.52
CA ARG A 70 25.40 -20.04 9.56
C ARG A 70 25.72 -21.36 10.29
N GLN A 71 24.87 -22.37 10.13
CA GLN A 71 25.02 -23.69 10.73
C GLN A 71 25.61 -24.75 9.78
N LEU A 72 25.95 -24.33 8.55
CA LEU A 72 26.64 -25.12 7.51
C LEU A 72 28.02 -24.52 7.29
#